data_AF-A0A1V5ZBX3-F1
#
_entry.id   AF-A0A1V5ZBX3-F1
#
_cell.length_a   1.000
_cell.length_b   1.000
_cell.length_c   1.000
_cell.angle_alpha   90.00
_cell.angle_beta   90.00
_cell.angle_gamma   90.00
#
_symmetry.space_group_name_H-M   'P 1'
#
loop_
_entity.id
_entity.type
_entity.pdbx_description
1 polymer ?
#
loop_
_entity_poly.entity_id
_entity_poly.type
_entity_poly.pdbx_seq_one_letter_code
_entity_poly.pdbx_strand_id
1 'polypeptide(L)'
;MNTLVVCGHEECGAMKALSSGESGDDVLIPGWLSHAHTALELVEKRGKKPSDPEEARKWQSELEIENVKLQLKNLRTYPVVREAEDAGRLQVIGLYYRMSTAKLEVIDPGKPLKTG
;
A
#
# COMPACT_ATOMS: atom_id res chain seq x y z
N MET A 1 20.57 2.00 11.14
CA MET A 1 19.43 2.23 10.24
C MET A 1 18.22 1.63 10.93
N ASN A 2 17.26 2.48 11.30
CA ASN A 2 16.21 2.12 12.26
C ASN A 2 14.82 2.40 11.68
N THR A 3 14.71 2.39 10.35
CA THR A 3 13.50 2.74 9.63
C THR A 3 13.18 1.68 8.59
N LEU A 4 11.97 1.17 8.62
CA LEU A 4 11.40 0.30 7.60
C LEU A 4 10.33 1.10 6.85
N VAL A 5 10.42 1.12 5.53
CA VAL A 5 9.50 1.86 4.67
C VAL A 5 8.69 0.89 3.81
N VAL A 6 7.37 1.03 3.84
CA VAL A 6 6.48 0.50 2.79
C VAL A 6 6.23 1.64 1.82
N CYS A 7 6.74 1.53 0.61
CA CYS A 7 6.57 2.54 -0.44
C CYS A 7 5.66 1.99 -1.54
N GLY A 8 4.47 2.57 -1.68
CA GLY A 8 3.63 2.40 -2.86
C GLY A 8 3.97 3.45 -3.92
N HIS A 9 3.41 3.31 -5.11
CA HIS A 9 3.62 4.27 -6.18
C HIS A 9 2.43 4.36 -7.12
N GLU A 10 2.31 5.53 -7.74
CA GLU A 10 1.31 5.83 -8.75
C GLU A 10 1.43 4.90 -9.96
N GLU A 11 0.28 4.59 -10.57
CA GLU A 11 0.15 3.81 -11.80
C GLU A 11 0.69 2.37 -11.68
N CYS A 12 0.60 1.79 -10.48
CA CYS A 12 1.09 0.46 -10.14
C CYS A 12 0.43 -0.64 -10.99
N GLY A 13 1.22 -1.29 -11.84
CA GLY A 13 0.74 -2.37 -12.71
C GLY A 13 0.09 -3.53 -11.95
N ALA A 14 0.61 -3.88 -10.77
CA ALA A 14 0.04 -4.94 -9.93
C ALA A 14 -1.37 -4.58 -9.42
N MET A 15 -1.59 -3.34 -9.00
CA MET A 15 -2.91 -2.90 -8.53
C MET A 15 -3.90 -2.72 -9.68
N LYS A 16 -3.41 -2.38 -10.88
CA LYS A 16 -4.23 -2.39 -12.09
C LYS A 16 -4.69 -3.80 -12.45
N ALA A 17 -3.77 -4.77 -12.51
CA ALA A 17 -4.08 -6.18 -12.75
C ALA A 17 -5.06 -6.74 -11.71
N LEU A 18 -4.86 -6.37 -10.43
CA LEU A 18 -5.77 -6.73 -9.35
C LEU A 18 -7.19 -6.21 -9.58
N SER A 19 -7.35 -4.93 -9.92
CA SER A 19 -8.66 -4.31 -10.10
C SER A 19 -9.37 -4.67 -11.42
N SER A 20 -8.61 -5.07 -12.46
CA SER A 20 -9.21 -5.58 -13.71
C SER A 20 -9.52 -7.07 -13.65
N GLY A 21 -8.92 -7.81 -12.71
CA GLY A 21 -8.95 -9.27 -12.69
C GLY A 21 -8.09 -9.92 -13.78
N GLU A 22 -7.32 -9.12 -14.52
CA GLU A 22 -6.48 -9.59 -15.62
C GLU A 22 -5.08 -9.93 -15.08
N SER A 23 -4.80 -11.22 -14.96
CA SER A 23 -3.49 -11.75 -14.54
C SER A 23 -2.75 -12.47 -15.68
N GLY A 24 -3.34 -12.47 -16.89
CA GLY A 24 -2.87 -13.26 -18.03
C GLY A 24 -3.03 -14.76 -17.78
N ASP A 25 -2.16 -15.56 -18.42
CA ASP A 25 -2.12 -17.03 -18.27
C ASP A 25 -1.19 -17.49 -17.12
N ASP A 26 -0.75 -16.57 -16.27
CA ASP A 26 0.18 -16.88 -15.17
C ASP A 26 -0.56 -17.47 -13.96
N VAL A 27 -0.07 -18.60 -13.46
CA VAL A 27 -0.70 -19.33 -12.34
C VAL A 27 -0.28 -18.82 -10.95
N LEU A 28 0.81 -18.06 -10.86
CA LEU A 28 1.37 -17.57 -9.59
C LEU A 28 0.94 -16.14 -9.29
N ILE A 29 0.81 -15.29 -10.32
CA ILE A 29 0.40 -13.89 -10.17
C ILE A 29 -0.94 -13.74 -9.42
N PRO A 30 -2.00 -14.50 -9.71
CA PRO A 30 -3.27 -14.39 -8.97
C PRO A 30 -3.10 -14.66 -7.47
N GLY A 31 -2.31 -15.69 -7.14
CA GLY A 31 -2.00 -16.06 -5.75
C GLY A 31 -1.25 -14.94 -5.02
N TRP A 32 -0.24 -14.36 -5.67
CA TRP A 32 0.50 -13.23 -5.14
C TRP A 32 -0.39 -11.98 -4.93
N LEU A 33 -1.22 -11.64 -5.92
CA LEU A 33 -2.12 -10.49 -5.86
C LEU A 33 -3.20 -10.63 -4.77
N SER A 34 -3.53 -11.85 -4.36
CA SER A 34 -4.51 -12.10 -3.30
C SER A 34 -4.17 -11.41 -1.97
N HIS A 35 -2.89 -11.14 -1.71
CA HIS A 35 -2.43 -10.40 -0.53
C HIS A 35 -2.89 -8.93 -0.49
N ALA A 36 -3.44 -8.42 -1.60
CA ALA A 36 -3.99 -7.07 -1.71
C ALA A 36 -5.53 -7.05 -1.92
N HIS A 37 -6.22 -8.20 -1.95
CA HIS A 37 -7.67 -8.25 -2.15
C HIS A 37 -8.44 -7.43 -1.11
N THR A 38 -8.02 -7.47 0.16
CA THR A 38 -8.67 -6.66 1.20
C THR A 38 -8.58 -5.15 0.92
N ALA A 39 -7.49 -4.68 0.29
CA ALA A 39 -7.39 -3.27 -0.11
C ALA A 39 -8.41 -2.94 -1.23
N LEU A 40 -8.53 -3.83 -2.24
CA LEU A 40 -9.54 -3.70 -3.30
C LEU A 40 -10.96 -3.65 -2.73
N GLU A 41 -11.32 -4.61 -1.87
CA GLU A 41 -12.65 -4.67 -1.26
C GLU A 41 -12.99 -3.39 -0.47
N LEU A 42 -12.02 -2.80 0.23
CA LEU A 42 -12.23 -1.57 1.00
C LEU A 42 -12.50 -0.36 0.10
N VAL A 43 -11.80 -0.26 -1.02
CA VAL A 43 -12.03 0.82 -1.99
C VAL A 43 -13.37 0.61 -2.71
N GLU A 44 -13.68 -0.61 -3.15
CA GLU A 44 -14.94 -0.92 -3.82
C GLU A 44 -16.17 -0.68 -2.93
N LYS A 45 -16.05 -0.87 -1.61
CA LYS A 45 -17.10 -0.50 -0.64
C LYS A 45 -17.38 1.01 -0.59
N ARG A 46 -16.39 1.85 -0.90
CA ARG A 46 -16.56 3.32 -0.99
C ARG A 46 -17.13 3.74 -2.34
N GLY A 47 -16.81 2.99 -3.39
CA GLY A 47 -17.37 3.17 -4.72
C GLY A 47 -16.70 2.26 -5.75
N LYS A 48 -17.45 1.84 -6.77
CA LYS A 48 -16.90 1.10 -7.91
C LYS A 48 -15.99 1.99 -8.74
N LYS A 49 -15.03 1.38 -9.45
CA LYS A 49 -14.15 2.06 -10.39
C LYS A 49 -14.96 2.85 -11.43
N PRO A 50 -14.79 4.19 -11.51
CA PRO A 50 -15.48 5.02 -12.48
C PRO A 50 -15.07 4.71 -13.93
N SER A 51 -15.96 5.00 -14.88
CA SER A 51 -15.64 4.94 -16.31
C SER A 51 -14.90 6.18 -16.82
N ASP A 52 -15.06 7.32 -16.15
CA ASP A 52 -14.33 8.54 -16.48
C ASP A 52 -12.82 8.33 -16.22
N PRO A 53 -11.94 8.62 -17.19
CA PRO A 53 -10.51 8.35 -17.04
C PRO A 53 -9.82 9.08 -15.89
N GLU A 54 -10.22 10.30 -15.57
CA GLU A 54 -9.60 11.08 -14.49
C GLU A 54 -10.01 10.51 -13.13
N GLU A 55 -11.31 10.27 -12.95
CA GLU A 55 -11.85 9.67 -11.73
C GLU A 55 -11.36 8.23 -11.54
N ALA A 56 -11.19 7.47 -12.63
CA ALA A 56 -10.59 6.13 -12.60
C ALA A 56 -9.14 6.16 -12.10
N ARG A 57 -8.34 7.17 -12.46
CA ARG A 57 -6.96 7.34 -11.94
C ARG A 57 -6.94 7.69 -10.46
N LYS A 58 -7.87 8.53 -9.99
CA LYS A 58 -8.02 8.86 -8.56
C LYS A 58 -8.37 7.60 -7.77
N TRP A 59 -9.38 6.86 -8.22
CA TRP A 59 -9.76 5.57 -7.65
C TRP A 59 -8.60 4.57 -7.62
N GLN A 60 -7.80 4.52 -8.69
CA GLN A 60 -6.62 3.65 -8.78
C GLN A 60 -5.55 4.05 -7.74
N SER A 61 -5.30 5.35 -7.57
CA SER A 61 -4.38 5.85 -6.52
C SER A 61 -4.88 5.50 -5.12
N GLU A 62 -6.20 5.54 -4.89
CA GLU A 62 -6.78 5.12 -3.61
C GLU A 62 -6.51 3.64 -3.32
N LEU A 63 -6.67 2.76 -4.31
CA LEU A 63 -6.32 1.34 -4.18
C LEU A 63 -4.84 1.14 -3.82
N GLU A 64 -3.94 1.85 -4.50
CA GLU A 64 -2.51 1.78 -4.25
C GLU A 64 -2.16 2.23 -2.83
N ILE A 65 -2.76 3.32 -2.36
CA ILE A 65 -2.59 3.85 -1.00
C ILE A 65 -3.21 2.92 0.05
N GLU A 66 -4.39 2.36 -0.18
CA GLU A 66 -5.00 1.38 0.73
C GLU A 66 -4.16 0.10 0.83
N ASN A 67 -3.51 -0.32 -0.26
CA ASN A 67 -2.55 -1.42 -0.20
C ASN A 67 -1.33 -1.07 0.66
N VAL A 68 -0.79 0.15 0.58
CA VAL A 68 0.28 0.60 1.51
C VAL A 68 -0.17 0.47 2.97
N LYS A 69 -1.38 0.95 3.30
CA LYS A 69 -1.95 0.84 4.65
C LYS A 69 -2.12 -0.62 5.09
N LEU A 70 -2.59 -1.48 4.19
CA LEU A 70 -2.74 -2.91 4.44
C LEU A 70 -1.40 -3.57 4.74
N GLN A 71 -0.35 -3.28 3.96
CA GLN A 71 0.97 -3.88 4.19
C GLN A 71 1.64 -3.36 5.46
N LEU A 72 1.43 -2.09 5.83
CA LEU A 72 1.84 -1.58 7.15
C LEU A 72 1.15 -2.33 8.29
N LYS A 73 -0.17 -2.55 8.19
CA LYS A 73 -0.94 -3.34 9.16
C LYS A 73 -0.39 -4.76 9.25
N ASN A 74 -0.12 -5.41 8.11
CA ASN A 74 0.45 -6.75 8.05
C ASN A 74 1.83 -6.81 8.72
N LEU A 75 2.73 -5.86 8.43
CA LEU A 75 4.05 -5.77 9.06
C LEU A 75 3.96 -5.65 10.58
N ARG A 76 2.99 -4.88 11.09
CA ARG A 76 2.77 -4.73 12.55
C ARG A 76 2.14 -5.96 13.21
N THR A 77 1.74 -6.99 12.46
CA THR A 77 1.33 -8.27 13.06
C THR A 77 2.52 -9.11 13.51
N TYR A 78 3.69 -8.93 12.88
CA TYR A 78 4.91 -9.65 13.24
C TYR A 78 5.46 -9.17 14.60
N PRO A 79 5.64 -10.07 15.59
CA PRO A 79 6.10 -9.69 16.93
C PRO A 79 7.41 -8.89 16.92
N VAL A 80 8.39 -9.29 16.10
CA VAL A 80 9.69 -8.61 15.99
C VAL A 80 9.57 -7.15 15.54
N VAL A 81 8.62 -6.84 14.64
CA VAL A 81 8.37 -5.47 14.17
C VAL A 81 7.64 -4.69 15.25
N ARG A 82 6.55 -5.23 15.78
CA ARG A 82 5.72 -4.59 16.80
C ARG A 82 6.54 -4.24 18.05
N GLU A 83 7.31 -5.20 18.57
CA GLU A 83 8.13 -5.01 19.77
C GLU A 83 9.25 -3.99 19.55
N ALA A 84 9.85 -3.96 18.36
CA ALA A 84 10.87 -2.96 18.03
C ALA A 84 10.28 -1.56 17.86
N GLU A 85 9.10 -1.44 17.24
CA GLU A 85 8.37 -0.17 17.07
C GLU A 85 7.87 0.36 18.42
N ASP A 86 7.32 -0.49 19.29
CA ASP A 86 6.86 -0.11 20.63
C ASP A 86 8.02 0.27 21.57
N ALA A 87 9.17 -0.39 21.42
CA ALA A 87 10.40 -0.01 22.11
C ALA A 87 11.02 1.28 21.57
N GLY A 88 10.51 1.85 20.47
CA GLY A 88 11.07 3.05 19.82
C GLY A 88 12.43 2.80 19.18
N ARG A 89 12.78 1.54 18.90
CA ARG A 89 14.04 1.13 18.24
C ARG A 89 13.90 1.02 16.72
N LEU A 90 12.67 0.90 16.23
CA LEU A 90 12.28 0.83 14.82
C LEU A 90 11.18 1.85 14.56
N GLN A 91 11.25 2.52 13.41
CA GLN A 91 10.17 3.34 12.87
C GLN A 91 9.63 2.67 11.61
N VAL A 92 8.32 2.44 11.52
CA VAL A 92 7.67 1.85 10.34
C VAL A 92 6.87 2.94 9.64
N ILE A 93 7.25 3.29 8.41
CA ILE A 93 6.70 4.43 7.65
C ILE A 93 6.00 3.95 6.38
N GLY A 94 4.85 4.54 6.07
CA GLY A 94 4.18 4.41 4.78
C GLY A 94 4.46 5.60 3.90
N LEU A 95 4.98 5.35 2.70
CA LEU A 95 5.17 6.37 1.67
C LEU A 95 4.39 6.01 0.40
N TYR A 96 4.05 7.05 -0.37
CA TYR A 96 3.47 6.90 -1.69
C TYR A 96 4.17 7.84 -2.67
N TYR A 97 4.71 7.29 -3.76
CA TYR A 97 5.41 8.05 -4.77
C TYR A 97 4.48 8.44 -5.93
N ARG A 98 4.25 9.74 -6.12
CA ARG A 98 3.56 10.28 -7.31
C ARG A 98 4.55 10.51 -8.43
N MET A 99 4.53 9.64 -9.43
CA MET A 99 5.40 9.70 -10.60
C MET A 99 5.12 10.96 -11.44
N SER A 100 3.86 11.38 -11.54
CA SER A 100 3.41 12.57 -12.28
C SER A 100 4.01 13.88 -11.77
N THR A 101 4.36 13.94 -10.48
CA THR A 101 4.90 15.15 -9.83
C THR A 101 6.28 14.95 -9.22
N ALA A 102 6.82 13.73 -9.28
CA ALA A 102 8.03 13.29 -8.58
C ALA A 102 8.03 13.58 -7.06
N LYS A 103 6.85 13.52 -6.42
CA LYS A 103 6.69 13.78 -4.97
C LYS A 103 6.51 12.49 -4.19
N LEU A 104 7.08 12.46 -2.98
CA LEU A 104 6.79 11.45 -1.97
C LEU A 104 5.78 12.03 -0.97
N GLU A 105 4.70 11.29 -0.75
CA GLU A 105 3.67 11.61 0.22
C GLU A 105 3.77 10.65 1.40
N VAL A 106 3.64 11.18 2.62
CA VAL A 106 3.61 10.37 3.83
C VAL A 106 2.17 9.89 4.05
N ILE A 107 2.00 8.57 3.99
CA ILE A 107 0.72 7.90 4.27
C ILE A 107 0.60 7.57 5.76
N ASP A 108 1.71 7.15 6.37
CA ASP A 108 1.82 6.89 7.80
C ASP A 108 3.23 7.30 8.25
N PRO A 109 3.39 8.31 9.15
CA PRO A 109 4.70 8.76 9.61
C PRO A 109 5.39 7.75 10.56
N GLY A 110 4.69 6.71 11.00
CA GLY A 110 5.16 5.76 12.00
C GLY A 110 5.24 6.35 13.41
N LYS A 111 5.61 5.50 14.37
CA LYS A 111 5.92 5.97 15.73
C LYS A 111 7.33 6.59 15.75
N PRO A 112 7.53 7.73 16.43
CA PRO A 112 8.86 8.33 16.54
C PRO A 112 9.81 7.40 17.29
N LEU A 113 11.08 7.42 16.88
CA LEU A 113 12.14 6.73 17.62
C LEU A 113 12.29 7.33 19.02
N LYS A 114 12.60 6.48 20.01
CA LYS A 114 12.99 6.96 21.33
C LYS A 114 14.48 7.27 21.27
N THR A 115 14.83 8.56 21.35
CA THR A 115 16.21 8.99 21.59
C THR A 115 16.52 8.78 23.07
N GLY A 116 17.54 7.97 23.36
CA GLY A 116 18.12 7.86 24.71
C GLY A 116 18.91 9.10 25.08
#